data_AF-E9JA24-F1
#
_entry.id   AF-E9JA24-F1
#
_cell.length_a   1.000
_cell.length_b   1.000
_cell.length_c   1.000
_cell.angle_alpha   90.00
_cell.angle_beta   90.00
_cell.angle_gamma   90.00
#
_symmetry.space_group_name_H-M   'P 1'
#
loop_
_entity.id
_entity.type
_entity.pdbx_description
1 polymer ?
#
loop_
_entity_poly.entity_id
_entity_poly.type
_entity_poly.pdbx_seq_one_letter_code
_entity_poly.pdbx_strand_id
1 'polypeptide(L)'
;MKMAGEAEKQMALERNETINGIPYITVVTDGSWAKRSYGTAYDSLSGIGAILGYCTRKVLFAGIRNKFYMVCHMTEHKGQKFINATKILTVMQVLHAWKVMQL
;
A
#
# COMPACT_ATOMS: atom_id res chain seq x y z
N MET A 1 -1.14 1.94 12.10
CA MET A 1 -2.06 2.53 11.10
C MET A 1 -3.53 2.29 11.42
N LYS A 2 -3.95 1.07 11.83
CA LYS A 2 -5.36 0.77 12.21
C LYS A 2 -5.98 1.78 13.20
N MET A 3 -5.31 2.06 14.31
CA MET A 3 -5.78 3.05 15.30
C MET A 3 -5.93 4.48 14.75
N ALA A 4 -5.12 4.87 13.76
CA ALA A 4 -5.25 6.19 13.13
C ALA A 4 -6.49 6.27 12.24
N GLY A 5 -6.79 5.17 11.52
CA GLY A 5 -8.02 5.07 10.73
C GLY A 5 -9.28 5.01 11.60
N GLU A 6 -9.22 4.31 12.72
CA GLU A 6 -10.32 4.28 13.71
C GLU A 6 -10.58 5.67 14.30
N ALA A 7 -9.54 6.44 14.62
CA ALA A 7 -9.69 7.81 15.12
C ALA A 7 -10.32 8.76 14.07
N GLU A 8 -9.89 8.70 12.80
CA GLU A 8 -10.52 9.47 11.72
C GLU A 8 -11.98 9.06 11.51
N LYS A 9 -12.27 7.76 11.52
CA LYS A 9 -13.64 7.23 11.42
C LYS A 9 -14.52 7.75 12.55
N GLN A 10 -14.03 7.73 13.79
CA GLN A 10 -14.78 8.19 14.95
C GLN A 10 -15.09 9.69 14.86
N MET A 11 -14.12 10.51 14.44
CA MET A 11 -14.36 11.95 14.23
C MET A 11 -15.36 12.22 13.09
N ALA A 12 -15.33 11.46 12.00
CA ALA A 12 -16.31 11.59 10.93
C ALA A 12 -17.74 11.25 11.42
N LEU A 13 -17.88 10.23 12.26
CA LEU A 13 -19.16 9.90 12.89
C LEU A 13 -19.64 11.01 13.83
N GLU A 14 -18.76 11.56 14.67
CA GLU A 14 -19.07 12.68 15.57
C GLU A 14 -19.53 13.94 14.82
N ARG A 15 -19.01 14.17 13.61
CA ARG A 15 -19.38 15.30 12.74
C ARG A 15 -20.58 15.04 11.85
N ASN A 16 -21.19 13.85 11.91
CA ASN A 16 -22.23 13.39 10.99
C ASN A 16 -21.80 13.47 9.51
N GLU A 17 -20.49 13.31 9.24
CA GLU A 17 -19.91 13.24 7.90
C GLU A 17 -20.13 11.82 7.34
N THR A 18 -21.39 11.50 7.04
CA THR A 18 -21.79 10.19 6.52
C THR A 18 -22.57 10.32 5.22
N ILE A 19 -22.30 9.40 4.28
CA ILE A 19 -23.07 9.23 3.06
C ILE A 19 -23.63 7.82 3.08
N ASN A 20 -24.96 7.67 3.09
CA ASN A 20 -25.65 6.38 3.17
C ASN A 20 -25.23 5.53 4.39
N GLY A 21 -24.96 6.17 5.54
CA GLY A 21 -24.52 5.49 6.76
C GLY A 21 -23.05 5.07 6.76
N ILE A 22 -22.29 5.39 5.70
CA ILE A 22 -20.85 5.15 5.63
C ILE A 22 -20.11 6.46 5.93
N PRO A 23 -19.24 6.50 6.95
CA PRO A 23 -18.45 7.70 7.26
C PRO A 23 -17.44 7.96 6.14
N TYR A 24 -17.38 9.21 5.68
CA TYR A 24 -16.36 9.66 4.73
C TYR A 24 -15.32 10.50 5.47
N ILE A 25 -14.05 10.33 5.09
CA ILE A 25 -12.94 11.07 5.70
C ILE A 25 -12.18 11.81 4.60
N THR A 26 -11.75 13.02 4.90
CA THR A 26 -10.84 13.76 4.01
C THR A 26 -9.42 13.27 4.23
N VAL A 27 -8.70 12.99 3.15
CA VAL A 27 -7.32 12.51 3.19
C VAL A 27 -6.42 13.35 2.30
N VAL A 28 -5.16 13.46 2.68
CA VAL A 28 -4.09 13.99 1.85
C VAL A 28 -3.31 12.81 1.29
N THR A 29 -3.15 12.76 -0.03
CA THR A 29 -2.34 11.74 -0.69
C THR A 29 -1.01 12.36 -1.11
N ASP A 30 0.07 11.65 -0.85
CA ASP A 30 1.41 12.02 -1.32
C ASP A 30 2.09 10.78 -1.88
N GLY A 31 3.01 10.97 -2.81
CA GLY A 31 3.74 9.89 -3.43
C GLY A 31 4.97 10.39 -4.17
N SER A 32 6.02 9.58 -4.11
CA SER A 32 7.29 9.91 -4.75
C SER A 32 7.89 8.68 -5.41
N TRP A 33 8.50 8.91 -6.58
CA TRP A 33 9.40 7.96 -7.22
C TRP A 33 10.82 8.28 -6.74
N ALA A 34 11.54 7.26 -6.26
CA ALA A 34 12.92 7.47 -5.86
C ALA A 34 13.73 7.87 -7.10
N LYS A 35 14.45 8.99 -7.07
CA LYS A 35 15.37 9.35 -8.18
C LYS A 35 16.65 8.54 -8.10
N ARG A 36 17.16 8.07 -9.24
CA ARG A 36 18.50 7.50 -9.39
C ARG A 36 19.36 8.44 -10.22
N SER A 37 20.65 8.51 -9.88
CA SER A 37 21.60 9.45 -10.46
C SER A 37 22.88 8.76 -10.96
N TYR A 38 22.74 7.60 -11.62
CA TYR A 38 23.87 6.94 -12.29
C TYR A 38 24.10 7.59 -13.67
N GLY A 39 24.65 8.81 -13.68
CA GLY A 39 25.03 9.54 -14.91
C GLY A 39 23.86 10.18 -15.68
N THR A 40 22.63 9.70 -15.50
CA THR A 40 21.40 10.34 -15.98
C THR A 40 20.35 10.35 -14.86
N ALA A 41 19.62 11.45 -14.72
CA ALA A 41 18.57 11.58 -13.72
C ALA A 41 17.29 10.87 -14.22
N TYR A 42 17.00 9.68 -13.71
CA TYR A 42 15.79 8.93 -14.04
C TYR A 42 15.03 8.50 -12.79
N ASP A 43 13.71 8.33 -12.92
CA ASP A 43 12.87 7.78 -11.87
C ASP A 43 13.15 6.28 -11.69
N SER A 44 13.49 5.88 -10.47
CA SER A 44 13.58 4.47 -10.08
C SER A 44 12.23 3.82 -10.34
N LEU A 45 12.27 2.55 -10.71
CA LEU A 45 11.06 1.71 -10.77
C LEU A 45 10.56 1.31 -9.38
N SER A 46 11.00 2.04 -8.36
CA SER A 46 10.59 1.92 -6.97
C SER A 46 10.01 3.26 -6.56
N GLY A 47 8.78 3.23 -6.05
CA GLY A 47 8.07 4.41 -5.57
C GLY A 47 7.31 4.09 -4.29
N ILE A 48 6.97 5.14 -3.56
CA ILE A 48 6.16 5.09 -2.36
C ILE A 48 4.92 5.97 -2.55
N GLY A 49 3.78 5.51 -2.07
CA GLY A 49 2.56 6.30 -1.91
C GLY A 49 2.11 6.25 -0.46
N ALA A 50 1.68 7.39 0.07
CA ALA A 50 1.15 7.52 1.42
C ALA A 50 -0.22 8.20 1.39
N ILE A 51 -1.09 7.79 2.32
CA ILE A 51 -2.37 8.43 2.59
C ILE A 51 -2.32 8.91 4.04
N LEU A 52 -2.55 10.21 4.23
CA LEU A 52 -2.58 10.87 5.52
C LEU A 52 -3.99 11.33 5.83
N GLY A 53 -4.44 11.16 7.07
CA GLY A 53 -5.70 11.70 7.54
C GLY A 53 -5.62 13.22 7.64
N TYR A 54 -6.59 13.94 7.09
CA TYR A 54 -6.56 15.41 7.07
C TYR A 54 -6.73 16.00 8.48
N CYS A 55 -7.59 15.40 9.31
CA CYS A 55 -7.90 15.91 10.65
C CYS A 55 -6.83 15.54 11.67
N THR A 56 -6.43 14.27 11.69
CA THR A 56 -5.42 13.75 12.63
C THR A 56 -3.99 14.05 12.21
N ARG A 57 -3.76 14.33 10.91
CA ARG A 57 -2.43 14.42 10.28
C ARG A 57 -1.58 13.16 10.47
N LYS A 58 -2.23 12.01 10.72
CA LYS A 58 -1.56 10.72 10.91
C LYS A 58 -1.56 9.91 9.61
N VAL A 59 -0.54 9.07 9.45
CA VAL A 59 -0.44 8.16 8.31
C VAL A 59 -1.48 7.04 8.45
N LEU A 60 -2.38 6.96 7.48
CA LEU A 60 -3.42 5.93 7.37
C LEU A 60 -2.92 4.75 6.54
N PHE A 61 -2.12 5.02 5.52
CA PHE A 61 -1.56 4.01 4.64
C PHE A 61 -0.20 4.45 4.09
N ALA A 62 0.71 3.49 3.94
CA ALA A 62 1.94 3.66 3.17
C ALA A 62 2.17 2.38 2.35
N GLY A 63 2.26 2.54 1.04
CA GLY A 63 2.45 1.46 0.08
C GLY A 63 3.72 1.69 -0.73
N ILE A 64 4.55 0.65 -0.84
CA ILE A 64 5.75 0.67 -1.66
C ILE A 64 5.49 -0.15 -2.92
N ARG A 65 5.72 0.45 -4.09
CA ARG A 65 5.76 -0.26 -5.36
C ARG A 65 7.22 -0.41 -5.77
N ASN A 66 7.74 -1.62 -5.76
CA ASN A 66 9.06 -1.93 -6.31
C ASN A 66 8.89 -2.86 -7.51
N LYS A 67 9.25 -2.41 -8.71
CA LYS A 67 9.45 -3.32 -9.84
C LYS A 67 10.80 -4.00 -9.64
N PHE A 68 10.81 -5.00 -8.77
CA PHE A 68 11.97 -5.83 -8.53
C PHE A 68 12.34 -6.53 -9.85
N TYR A 69 13.49 -6.19 -10.45
CA TYR A 69 14.02 -6.97 -11.55
C TYR A 69 14.42 -8.33 -11.00
N MET A 70 13.66 -9.36 -11.33
CA MET A 70 14.01 -10.77 -11.08
C MET A 70 15.48 -11.06 -11.42
N VAL A 71 16.11 -10.34 -12.34
CA VAL A 71 17.51 -10.53 -12.75
C VAL A 71 18.52 -10.47 -11.58
N CYS A 72 18.36 -9.58 -10.58
CA CYS A 72 19.25 -9.57 -9.40
C CYS A 72 18.95 -10.71 -8.42
N HIS A 73 17.70 -11.14 -8.32
CA HIS A 73 17.32 -12.34 -7.57
C HIS A 73 17.87 -13.61 -8.23
N MET A 74 17.87 -13.65 -9.56
CA MET A 74 18.37 -14.78 -10.37
C MET A 74 19.89 -14.97 -10.20
N THR A 75 20.64 -13.92 -9.84
CA THR A 75 22.08 -14.04 -9.52
C THR A 75 22.35 -14.56 -8.11
N GLU A 76 21.48 -14.31 -7.14
CA GLU A 76 21.61 -14.86 -5.77
C GLU A 76 21.17 -16.35 -5.70
N HIS A 77 20.33 -16.80 -6.63
CA HIS A 77 19.76 -18.15 -6.66
C HIS A 77 20.37 -19.09 -7.72
N LYS A 78 21.68 -19.01 -8.01
CA LYS A 78 22.37 -20.03 -8.82
C LYS A 78 22.43 -21.43 -8.17
N GLY A 79 21.79 -21.64 -7.01
CA GLY A 79 21.86 -22.90 -6.25
C GLY A 79 20.54 -23.64 -6.01
N GLN A 80 19.35 -23.07 -6.25
CA GLN A 80 18.11 -23.75 -5.86
C GLN A 80 16.97 -23.59 -6.87
N LYS A 81 16.54 -24.72 -7.45
CA LYS A 81 15.29 -24.82 -8.22
C LYS A 81 14.12 -24.58 -7.28
N PHE A 82 13.40 -23.48 -7.46
CA PHE A 82 12.13 -23.25 -6.77
C PHE A 82 10.96 -23.22 -7.74
N ILE A 83 9.90 -23.88 -7.28
CA ILE A 83 8.61 -24.07 -7.92
C ILE A 83 7.94 -22.69 -8.07
N ASN A 84 7.45 -22.38 -9.27
CA ASN A 84 6.92 -21.07 -9.66
C ASN A 84 5.89 -20.51 -8.65
N ALA A 85 6.29 -19.48 -7.90
CA ALA A 85 5.45 -18.76 -6.93
C ALA A 85 4.28 -17.98 -7.56
N THR A 86 4.24 -17.87 -8.88
CA THR A 86 3.21 -17.14 -9.64
C THR A 86 1.82 -17.76 -9.51
N LYS A 87 1.70 -19.06 -9.18
CA LYS A 87 0.39 -19.70 -8.99
C LYS A 87 -0.20 -19.57 -7.58
N ILE A 88 0.63 -19.33 -6.56
CA ILE A 88 0.16 -19.30 -5.16
C ILE A 88 -0.36 -17.90 -4.77
N LEU A 89 0.26 -16.82 -5.28
CA LEU A 89 -0.18 -15.46 -4.91
C LEU A 89 -1.59 -15.10 -5.39
N THR A 90 -2.00 -15.58 -6.57
CA THR A 90 -3.33 -15.25 -7.12
C THR A 90 -4.47 -15.84 -6.29
N VAL A 91 -4.24 -16.98 -5.62
CA VAL A 91 -5.27 -17.63 -4.80
C VAL A 91 -5.36 -17.01 -3.40
N MET A 92 -4.24 -16.52 -2.85
CA MET A 92 -4.21 -15.95 -1.50
C MET A 92 -4.75 -14.52 -1.39
N GLN A 93 -4.71 -13.74 -2.48
CA GLN A 93 -5.28 -12.38 -2.50
C GLN A 93 -6.82 -12.37 -2.59
N VAL A 94 -7.43 -13.37 -3.23
CA VAL A 94 -8.89 -13.46 -3.34
C VAL A 94 -9.54 -13.90 -2.03
N LEU A 95 -8.88 -14.77 -1.25
CA LEU A 95 -9.41 -15.27 0.03
C LEU A 95 -9.31 -14.26 1.18
N HIS A 96 -8.25 -13.45 1.24
CA HIS A 96 -8.12 -12.41 2.29
C HIS A 96 -9.08 -11.24 2.08
N ALA A 97 -9.40 -10.89 0.84
CA ALA A 97 -10.35 -9.81 0.54
C ALA A 97 -11.78 -10.15 1.00
N TRP A 98 -12.19 -11.43 0.98
CA TRP A 98 -13.54 -11.82 1.39
C TRP A 98 -13.70 -11.93 2.92
N LYS A 99 -12.67 -12.37 3.64
CA LYS A 99 -12.73 -12.54 5.11
C LYS A 99 -12.68 -11.22 5.87
N VAL A 100 -12.03 -10.20 5.33
CA VAL A 100 -11.92 -8.87 5.97
C VAL A 100 -13.17 -8.02 5.78
N MET A 101 -14.09 -8.41 4.88
CA MET A 101 -15.35 -7.68 4.63
C MET A 101 -16.53 -8.17 5.49
N GLN A 102 -16.32 -9.12 6.41
CA GLN A 102 -17.35 -9.68 7.30
C GLN A 102 -17.06 -9.53 8.81
N LEU A 103 -16.11 -8.68 9.19
CA LEU A 103 -15.82 -8.31 10.58
C LEU A 103 -15.75 -6.78 10.70
#